data_AF-A0A4W6FBD7-F1
#
_entry.id   AF-A0A4W6FBD7-F1
#
_cell.length_a   1.000
_cell.length_b   1.000
_cell.length_c   1.000
_cell.angle_alpha   90.00
_cell.angle_beta   90.00
_cell.angle_gamma   90.00
#
_symmetry.space_group_name_H-M   'P 1'
#
loop_
_entity.id
_entity.type
_entity.pdbx_description
1 polymer ?
#
loop_
_entity_poly.entity_id
_entity_poly.type
_entity_poly.pdbx_seq_one_letter_code
_entity_poly.pdbx_strand_id
1 'polypeptide(L)'
;DTPAWTEILAYWVLSFGSHLYSFYQLHRFSNVSLMDRYQMLDPSDFEWSFWTEWAKKSLLWTLTGHGIISRLTSIFYPKLRVPVLTIYGLLAASSVLGVKGVSVLLVHLGLSFSVAQLRKTTLSWACNLLLLSTLHIQPLQEIQRSWYETEEEYYLLLFSVAVCGLRFISFSLEHCWCPPDRGGVVPLCWLFSEPSKFLHIHTVCVWTDLLLLLGAQIGRILLWWCIAEYMIHVMYMHSIQSNETYLQILPPWALGGLALALVQFFYVKYLVLFGLPSMLATLDKLDPPSFLPVSASCTVSQECGGKIIPPPFNTAEINTGLYWFRCQHSLTCQ
;
A
#
# COMPACT_ATOMS: atom_id res chain seq x y z
N ASP A 1 -31.19 -33.59 11.29
CA ASP A 1 -30.01 -32.87 10.77
C ASP A 1 -30.42 -31.50 10.28
N THR A 2 -30.17 -30.45 11.09
CA THR A 2 -30.25 -29.08 10.61
C THR A 2 -29.18 -28.89 9.51
N PRO A 3 -29.53 -28.37 8.33
CA PRO A 3 -28.53 -28.19 7.29
C PRO A 3 -27.50 -27.17 7.77
N ALA A 4 -26.21 -27.49 7.66
CA ALA A 4 -25.11 -26.62 8.12
C ALA A 4 -25.24 -25.16 7.61
N TRP A 5 -25.87 -24.96 6.45
CA TRP A 5 -26.19 -23.65 5.89
C TRP A 5 -27.12 -22.79 6.75
N THR A 6 -28.11 -23.36 7.45
CA THR A 6 -28.99 -22.58 8.32
C THR A 6 -28.27 -22.07 9.56
N GLU A 7 -27.33 -22.85 10.08
CA GLU A 7 -26.49 -22.44 11.22
C GLU A 7 -25.51 -21.34 10.80
N ILE A 8 -24.83 -21.51 9.65
CA ILE A 8 -23.95 -20.49 9.08
C ILE A 8 -24.71 -19.18 8.83
N LEU A 9 -25.92 -19.25 8.25
CA LEU A 9 -26.76 -18.07 8.01
C LEU A 9 -27.13 -17.39 9.34
N ALA A 10 -27.52 -18.17 10.36
CA ALA A 10 -27.84 -17.63 11.68
C ALA A 10 -26.64 -16.92 12.32
N TYR A 11 -25.44 -17.51 12.24
CA TYR A 11 -24.20 -16.87 12.72
C TYR A 11 -23.91 -15.56 11.97
N TRP A 12 -24.08 -15.56 10.65
CA TRP A 12 -23.91 -14.36 9.83
C TRP A 12 -24.87 -13.24 10.23
N VAL A 13 -26.17 -13.55 10.35
CA VAL A 13 -27.20 -12.58 10.73
C VAL A 13 -26.95 -12.04 12.14
N LEU A 14 -26.64 -12.92 13.09
CA LEU A 14 -26.35 -12.53 14.48
C LEU A 14 -25.08 -11.69 14.57
N SER A 15 -24.00 -12.09 13.89
CA SER A 15 -22.75 -11.35 13.87
C SER A 15 -22.94 -9.97 13.24
N PHE A 16 -23.53 -9.91 12.05
CA PHE A 16 -23.80 -8.64 11.36
C PHE A 16 -24.74 -7.74 12.18
N GLY A 17 -25.81 -8.30 12.74
CA GLY A 17 -26.72 -7.58 13.63
C GLY A 17 -26.03 -7.04 14.87
N SER A 18 -25.11 -7.81 15.48
CA SER A 18 -24.34 -7.36 16.63
C SER A 18 -23.39 -6.21 16.31
N HIS A 19 -22.76 -6.23 15.13
CA HIS A 19 -21.91 -5.14 14.67
C HIS A 19 -22.73 -3.87 14.42
N LEU A 20 -23.86 -3.97 13.73
CA LEU A 20 -24.77 -2.84 13.51
C LEU A 20 -25.30 -2.27 14.83
N TYR A 21 -25.66 -3.11 15.78
CA TYR A 21 -26.11 -2.67 17.10
C TYR A 21 -24.99 -1.95 17.86
N SER A 22 -23.77 -2.44 17.78
CA SER A 22 -22.60 -1.83 18.42
C SER A 22 -22.28 -0.46 17.80
N PHE A 23 -22.36 -0.33 16.47
CA PHE A 23 -22.24 0.95 15.77
C PHE A 23 -23.37 1.92 16.11
N TYR A 24 -24.60 1.44 16.21
CA TYR A 24 -25.73 2.25 16.63
C TYR A 24 -25.55 2.79 18.05
N GLN A 25 -25.07 1.96 18.99
CA GLN A 25 -24.78 2.40 20.36
C GLN A 25 -23.66 3.44 20.41
N LEU A 26 -22.62 3.26 19.61
CA LEU A 26 -21.55 4.24 19.48
C LEU A 26 -22.05 5.57 18.91
N HIS A 27 -22.79 5.53 17.80
CA HIS A 27 -23.37 6.73 17.19
C HIS A 27 -24.35 7.45 18.13
N ARG A 28 -25.15 6.70 18.88
CA ARG A 28 -26.05 7.28 19.88
C ARG A 28 -25.26 7.97 21.00
N PHE A 29 -24.20 7.33 21.49
CA PHE A 29 -23.33 7.92 22.51
C PHE A 29 -22.65 9.18 21.99
N SER A 30 -22.06 9.13 20.78
CA SER A 30 -21.40 10.27 20.16
C SER A 30 -22.38 11.45 20.02
N ASN A 31 -23.57 11.21 19.49
CA ASN A 31 -24.57 12.25 19.29
C ASN A 31 -25.13 12.82 20.62
N VAL A 32 -25.30 12.02 21.67
CA VAL A 32 -25.80 12.55 22.95
C VAL A 32 -24.72 13.27 23.75
N SER A 33 -23.49 12.72 23.78
CA SER A 33 -22.42 13.23 24.64
C SER A 33 -21.57 14.32 23.99
N LEU A 34 -21.53 14.42 22.65
CA LEU A 34 -20.73 15.42 21.93
C LEU A 34 -21.56 16.64 21.48
N MET A 35 -22.88 16.51 21.32
CA MET A 35 -23.75 17.61 20.88
C MET A 35 -23.88 18.74 21.93
N ASP A 36 -23.70 18.44 23.22
CA ASP A 36 -23.68 19.44 24.30
C ASP A 36 -22.32 20.16 24.43
N ARG A 37 -21.26 19.66 23.78
CA ARG A 37 -19.93 20.28 23.79
C ARG A 37 -19.51 20.65 22.37
N TYR A 38 -20.00 21.80 21.90
CA TYR A 38 -19.64 22.52 20.66
C TYR A 38 -18.12 22.82 20.47
N GLN A 39 -17.23 22.24 21.28
CA GLN A 39 -15.81 22.51 21.34
C GLN A 39 -14.97 21.25 21.09
N MET A 40 -15.39 20.39 20.17
CA MET A 40 -14.51 19.36 19.61
C MET A 40 -14.52 19.58 18.10
N LEU A 41 -13.85 20.66 17.68
CA LEU A 41 -13.39 20.78 16.29
C LEU A 41 -12.64 19.48 16.00
N ASP A 42 -13.15 18.67 15.10
CA ASP A 42 -12.62 17.34 14.75
C ASP A 42 -11.09 17.44 14.64
N PRO A 43 -10.30 16.76 15.49
CA PRO A 43 -9.03 16.29 15.01
C PRO A 43 -9.40 15.17 14.03
N SER A 44 -9.72 15.55 12.79
CA SER A 44 -9.66 14.64 11.66
C SER A 44 -8.36 13.85 11.84
N ASP A 45 -8.45 12.52 11.72
CA ASP A 45 -7.27 11.65 11.74
C ASP A 45 -6.18 12.33 10.91
N PHE A 46 -5.11 12.76 11.59
CA PHE A 46 -4.10 13.61 10.97
C PHE A 46 -3.61 12.95 9.68
N GLU A 47 -3.37 11.64 9.75
CA GLU A 47 -2.96 10.80 8.64
C GLU A 47 -3.99 10.83 7.49
N TRP A 48 -5.29 10.62 7.74
CA TRP A 48 -6.32 10.71 6.69
C TRP A 48 -6.40 12.08 6.03
N SER A 49 -6.43 13.18 6.81
CA SER A 49 -6.45 14.53 6.26
C SER A 49 -5.19 14.86 5.46
N PHE A 50 -4.03 14.47 5.98
CA PHE A 50 -2.73 14.62 5.35
C PHE A 50 -2.70 13.91 4.00
N TRP A 51 -3.04 12.61 3.99
CA TRP A 51 -3.05 11.84 2.75
C TRP A 51 -4.07 12.37 1.77
N THR A 52 -5.21 12.85 2.25
CA THR A 52 -6.25 13.42 1.41
C THR A 52 -5.81 14.68 0.70
N GLU A 53 -5.25 15.62 1.45
CA GLU A 53 -4.79 16.89 0.91
C GLU A 53 -3.57 16.70 0.02
N TRP A 54 -2.63 15.83 0.42
CA TRP A 54 -1.50 15.45 -0.42
C TRP A 54 -1.94 14.74 -1.71
N ALA A 55 -2.92 13.83 -1.61
CA ALA A 55 -3.42 13.11 -2.77
C ALA A 55 -3.98 14.08 -3.82
N LYS A 56 -4.81 15.04 -3.38
CA LYS A 56 -5.39 16.08 -4.23
C LYS A 56 -4.33 16.99 -4.85
N LYS A 57 -3.38 17.49 -4.05
CA LYS A 57 -2.42 18.52 -4.47
C LYS A 57 -1.24 18.00 -5.28
N SER A 58 -0.75 16.78 -5.00
CA SER A 58 0.52 16.30 -5.54
C SER A 58 0.41 14.94 -6.22
N LEU A 59 -0.24 13.96 -5.57
CA LEU A 59 -0.34 12.61 -6.11
C LEU A 59 -1.11 12.58 -7.43
N LEU A 60 -2.30 13.19 -7.50
CA LEU A 60 -3.12 13.16 -8.72
C LEU A 60 -2.38 13.78 -9.91
N TRP A 61 -1.66 14.88 -9.71
CA TRP A 61 -0.88 15.54 -10.77
C TRP A 61 0.30 14.69 -11.25
N THR A 62 1.05 14.08 -10.31
CA THR A 62 2.19 13.21 -10.65
C THR A 62 1.74 11.89 -11.29
N LEU A 63 0.64 11.29 -10.83
CA LEU A 63 0.07 10.08 -11.46
C LEU A 63 -0.50 10.38 -12.85
N THR A 64 -1.19 11.51 -13.02
CA THR A 64 -1.74 11.92 -14.32
C THR A 64 -0.60 12.19 -15.32
N GLY A 65 0.45 12.89 -14.89
CA GLY A 65 1.64 13.11 -15.69
C GLY A 65 2.34 11.80 -16.08
N HIS A 66 2.49 10.86 -15.14
CA HIS A 66 3.01 9.52 -15.43
C HIS A 66 2.18 8.80 -16.49
N GLY A 67 0.86 8.80 -16.35
CA GLY A 67 -0.07 8.18 -17.29
C GLY A 67 0.07 8.76 -18.70
N ILE A 68 0.10 10.10 -18.82
CA ILE A 68 0.28 10.78 -20.12
C ILE A 68 1.64 10.44 -20.73
N ILE A 69 2.74 10.55 -19.98
CA ILE A 69 4.10 10.29 -20.48
C ILE A 69 4.27 8.82 -20.85
N SER A 70 3.75 7.88 -20.05
CA SER A 70 3.79 6.44 -20.34
C SER A 70 3.06 6.12 -21.64
N ARG A 71 1.90 6.75 -21.89
CA ARG A 71 1.15 6.56 -23.14
C ARG A 71 1.84 7.19 -24.34
N LEU A 72 2.30 8.43 -24.22
CA LEU A 72 3.03 9.12 -25.30
C LEU A 72 4.29 8.33 -25.69
N THR A 73 5.11 7.94 -24.71
CA THR A 73 6.34 7.17 -24.97
C THR A 73 6.05 5.80 -25.56
N SER A 74 4.97 5.12 -25.14
CA SER A 74 4.55 3.85 -25.74
C SER A 74 4.13 3.97 -27.21
N ILE A 75 3.60 5.13 -27.64
CA ILE A 75 3.16 5.36 -29.02
C ILE A 75 4.35 5.77 -29.90
N PHE A 76 5.19 6.70 -29.44
CA PHE A 76 6.25 7.27 -30.26
C PHE A 76 7.52 6.42 -30.26
N TYR A 77 8.03 6.03 -29.07
CA TYR A 77 9.32 5.37 -28.92
C TYR A 77 9.31 4.36 -27.77
N PRO A 78 8.79 3.13 -27.98
CA PRO A 78 8.63 2.15 -26.90
C PRO A 78 9.96 1.74 -26.24
N LYS A 79 11.07 1.81 -26.98
CA LYS A 79 12.42 1.54 -26.45
C LYS A 79 12.89 2.57 -25.41
N LEU A 80 12.38 3.81 -25.47
CA LEU A 80 12.74 4.89 -24.54
C LEU A 80 11.76 4.99 -23.36
N ARG A 81 10.69 4.19 -23.31
CA ARG A 81 9.69 4.26 -22.25
C ARG A 81 10.30 4.13 -20.87
N VAL A 82 11.19 3.16 -20.68
CA VAL A 82 11.86 2.89 -19.41
C VAL A 82 12.68 4.08 -18.92
N PRO A 83 13.73 4.54 -19.66
CA PRO A 83 14.55 5.65 -19.18
C PRO A 83 13.77 6.95 -19.02
N VAL A 84 12.77 7.22 -19.87
CA VAL A 84 11.93 8.41 -19.75
C VAL A 84 11.08 8.36 -18.48
N LEU A 85 10.47 7.21 -18.17
CA LEU A 85 9.69 7.04 -16.94
C LEU A 85 10.59 7.04 -15.70
N THR A 86 11.82 6.54 -15.79
CA THR A 86 12.83 6.66 -14.72
C THR A 86 13.15 8.12 -14.42
N ILE A 87 13.47 8.90 -15.45
CA ILE A 87 13.80 10.32 -15.32
C ILE A 87 12.59 11.08 -14.77
N TYR A 88 11.39 10.80 -15.29
CA TYR A 88 10.15 11.38 -14.78
C TYR A 88 9.93 11.03 -13.30
N GLY A 89 10.09 9.76 -12.93
CA GLY A 89 9.94 9.30 -11.55
C GLY A 89 10.93 9.96 -10.60
N LEU A 90 12.19 10.16 -11.02
CA LEU A 90 13.20 10.86 -10.24
C LEU A 90 12.88 12.36 -10.09
N LEU A 91 12.41 13.01 -11.16
CA LEU A 91 11.98 14.41 -11.12
C LEU A 91 10.74 14.59 -10.25
N ALA A 92 9.74 13.72 -10.39
CA ALA A 92 8.55 13.70 -9.56
C ALA A 92 8.91 13.49 -8.08
N ALA A 93 9.73 12.47 -7.77
CA ALA A 93 10.22 12.24 -6.41
C ALA A 93 11.01 13.45 -5.86
N SER A 94 11.81 14.12 -6.68
CA SER A 94 12.56 15.32 -6.28
C SER A 94 11.65 16.51 -6.00
N SER A 95 10.54 16.64 -6.75
CA SER A 95 9.54 17.68 -6.50
C SER A 95 8.69 17.41 -5.25
N VAL A 96 8.51 16.14 -4.87
CA VAL A 96 7.68 15.74 -3.72
C VAL A 96 8.48 15.69 -2.42
N LEU A 97 9.66 15.05 -2.43
CA LEU A 97 10.48 14.83 -1.24
C LEU A 97 11.62 15.83 -1.10
N GLY A 98 11.83 16.67 -2.11
CA GLY A 98 13.02 17.52 -2.22
C GLY A 98 14.28 16.73 -2.59
N VAL A 99 15.30 17.46 -3.06
CA VAL A 99 16.58 16.87 -3.49
C VAL A 99 17.29 16.16 -2.34
N LYS A 100 17.20 16.69 -1.12
CA LYS A 100 17.81 16.08 0.08
C LYS A 100 17.16 14.74 0.43
N GLY A 101 15.82 14.67 0.40
CA GLY A 101 15.08 13.43 0.67
C GLY A 101 15.37 12.33 -0.35
N VAL A 102 15.38 12.68 -1.64
CA VAL A 102 15.76 11.75 -2.72
C VAL A 102 17.20 11.27 -2.55
N SER A 103 18.13 12.16 -2.17
CA SER A 103 19.52 11.79 -1.89
C SER A 103 19.61 10.72 -0.79
N VAL A 104 18.85 10.85 0.30
CA VAL A 104 18.79 9.83 1.37
C VAL A 104 18.33 8.47 0.82
N LEU A 105 17.27 8.45 0.01
CA LEU A 105 16.75 7.22 -0.60
C LEU A 105 17.78 6.57 -1.54
N LEU A 106 18.50 7.36 -2.34
CA LEU A 106 19.56 6.88 -3.22
C LEU A 106 20.75 6.31 -2.43
N VAL A 107 21.12 6.93 -1.31
CA VAL A 107 22.15 6.41 -0.40
C VAL A 107 21.73 5.07 0.21
N HIS A 108 20.47 4.96 0.68
CA HIS A 108 19.92 3.72 1.23
C HIS A 108 19.89 2.61 0.17
N LEU A 109 19.46 2.94 -1.05
CA LEU A 109 19.47 2.03 -2.20
C LEU A 109 20.89 1.56 -2.51
N GLY A 110 21.85 2.48 -2.62
CA GLY A 110 23.24 2.18 -2.94
C GLY A 110 23.91 1.29 -1.89
N LEU A 111 23.71 1.57 -0.60
CA LEU A 111 24.26 0.76 0.48
C LEU A 111 23.64 -0.65 0.47
N SER A 112 22.32 -0.75 0.39
CA SER A 112 21.59 -2.02 0.36
C SER A 112 22.00 -2.87 -0.85
N PHE A 113 22.13 -2.24 -2.02
CA PHE A 113 22.59 -2.90 -3.24
C PHE A 113 24.03 -3.40 -3.12
N SER A 114 24.93 -2.58 -2.57
CA SER A 114 26.34 -2.95 -2.39
C SER A 114 26.51 -4.14 -1.46
N VAL A 115 25.77 -4.17 -0.35
CA VAL A 115 25.78 -5.31 0.59
C VAL A 115 25.11 -6.55 -0.03
N ALA A 116 24.06 -6.37 -0.83
CA ALA A 116 23.41 -7.48 -1.54
C ALA A 116 24.37 -8.19 -2.51
N GLN A 117 25.31 -7.50 -3.16
CA GLN A 117 26.32 -8.12 -4.02
C GLN A 117 27.18 -9.18 -3.30
N LEU A 118 27.33 -9.07 -1.98
CA LEU A 118 28.09 -10.03 -1.17
C LEU A 118 27.37 -11.38 -1.01
N ARG A 119 26.07 -11.46 -1.36
CA ARG A 119 25.22 -12.66 -1.25
C ARG A 119 25.26 -13.34 0.13
N LYS A 120 25.40 -12.53 1.18
CA LYS A 120 25.32 -12.98 2.58
C LYS A 120 24.02 -12.49 3.19
N THR A 121 23.08 -13.41 3.44
CA THR A 121 21.76 -13.10 3.98
C THR A 121 21.83 -12.36 5.33
N THR A 122 22.77 -12.74 6.20
CA THR A 122 22.94 -12.10 7.51
C THR A 122 23.43 -10.66 7.41
N LEU A 123 24.39 -10.38 6.54
CA LEU A 123 24.89 -9.02 6.30
C LEU A 123 23.83 -8.14 5.64
N SER A 124 23.09 -8.70 4.68
CA SER A 124 21.96 -8.05 4.02
C SER A 124 20.85 -7.70 5.03
N TRP A 125 20.46 -8.62 5.91
CA TRP A 125 19.52 -8.34 6.99
C TRP A 125 20.03 -7.26 7.95
N ALA A 126 21.26 -7.41 8.44
CA ALA A 126 21.84 -6.47 9.39
C ALA A 126 21.95 -5.05 8.81
N CYS A 127 22.39 -4.92 7.56
CA CYS A 127 22.50 -3.62 6.88
C CYS A 127 21.13 -2.96 6.71
N ASN A 128 20.12 -3.68 6.21
CA ASN A 128 18.80 -3.09 6.03
C ASN A 128 18.12 -2.75 7.37
N LEU A 129 18.29 -3.57 8.41
CA LEU A 129 17.77 -3.25 9.75
C LEU A 129 18.46 -2.02 10.35
N LEU A 130 19.77 -1.87 10.12
CA LEU A 130 20.51 -0.67 10.51
C LEU A 130 20.04 0.56 9.72
N LEU A 131 19.72 0.41 8.44
CA LEU A 131 19.13 1.50 7.65
C LEU A 131 17.72 1.86 8.15
N LEU A 132 16.87 0.89 8.48
CA LEU A 132 15.55 1.15 9.07
C LEU A 132 15.65 1.80 10.46
N SER A 133 16.66 1.45 11.25
CA SER A 133 16.83 2.04 12.59
C SER A 133 17.16 3.53 12.53
N THR A 134 17.67 4.05 11.40
CA THR A 134 17.88 5.49 11.21
C THR A 134 16.59 6.29 11.43
N LEU A 135 15.42 5.70 11.17
CA LEU A 135 14.12 6.32 11.39
C LEU A 135 13.78 6.57 12.87
N HIS A 136 14.49 5.91 13.79
CA HIS A 136 14.24 5.98 15.23
C HIS A 136 15.37 6.69 16.00
N ILE A 137 16.47 7.04 15.33
CA ILE A 137 17.61 7.71 15.95
C ILE A 137 17.33 9.21 16.01
N GLN A 138 17.12 9.74 17.22
CA GLN A 138 16.75 11.15 17.46
C GLN A 138 17.66 12.18 16.75
N PRO A 139 19.01 12.08 16.81
CA PRO A 139 19.87 13.02 16.09
C PRO A 139 19.64 13.04 14.58
N LEU A 140 19.35 11.89 13.97
CA LEU A 140 19.07 11.80 12.54
C LEU A 140 17.69 12.35 12.20
N GLN A 141 16.69 12.11 13.06
CA GLN A 141 15.36 12.69 12.93
C GLN A 141 15.42 14.22 12.98
N GLU A 142 16.16 14.81 13.92
CA GLU A 142 16.31 16.27 14.03
C GLU A 142 16.99 16.87 12.79
N ILE A 143 18.05 16.22 12.28
CA ILE A 143 18.73 16.65 11.05
C ILE A 143 17.77 16.58 9.86
N GLN A 144 17.06 15.45 9.69
CA GLN A 144 16.11 15.28 8.58
C GLN A 144 14.94 16.27 8.71
N ARG A 145 14.43 16.49 9.92
CA ARG A 145 13.37 17.45 10.22
C ARG A 145 13.79 18.87 9.86
N SER A 146 15.03 19.25 10.15
CA SER A 146 15.59 20.58 9.85
C SER A 146 15.64 20.91 8.35
N TRP A 147 15.48 19.92 7.47
CA TRP A 147 15.48 20.15 6.01
C TRP A 147 14.15 20.64 5.48
N TYR A 148 13.07 20.50 6.24
CA TYR A 148 11.70 20.78 5.81
C TYR A 148 11.08 21.87 6.67
N GLU A 149 10.31 22.77 6.04
CA GLU A 149 9.63 23.84 6.74
C GLU A 149 8.37 23.30 7.46
N THR A 150 7.66 22.38 6.82
CA THR A 150 6.42 21.80 7.33
C THR A 150 6.62 20.41 7.91
N GLU A 151 5.81 20.03 8.91
CA GLU A 151 5.80 18.66 9.46
C GLU A 151 5.34 17.66 8.40
N GLU A 152 4.41 18.05 7.54
CA GLU A 152 3.84 17.22 6.46
C GLU A 152 4.92 16.70 5.50
N GLU A 153 5.81 17.57 5.03
CA GLU A 153 6.90 17.17 4.12
C GLU A 153 7.90 16.22 4.80
N TYR A 154 8.17 16.42 6.09
CA TYR A 154 9.00 15.52 6.87
C TYR A 154 8.34 14.14 7.03
N TYR A 155 7.03 14.07 7.32
CA TYR A 155 6.30 12.81 7.38
C TYR A 155 6.26 12.08 6.03
N LEU A 156 6.18 12.81 4.90
CA LEU A 156 6.32 12.21 3.56
C LEU A 156 7.68 11.55 3.36
N LEU A 157 8.76 12.18 3.82
CA LEU A 157 10.10 11.58 3.79
C LEU A 157 10.14 10.30 4.62
N LEU A 158 9.68 10.36 5.88
CA LEU A 158 9.68 9.23 6.80
C LEU A 158 8.92 8.03 6.22
N PHE A 159 7.71 8.27 5.72
CA PHE A 159 6.90 7.25 5.06
C PHE A 159 7.59 6.67 3.82
N SER A 160 8.17 7.54 2.98
CA SER A 160 8.87 7.11 1.77
C SER A 160 10.09 6.24 2.08
N VAL A 161 10.90 6.61 3.08
CA VAL A 161 12.06 5.83 3.53
C VAL A 161 11.61 4.48 4.08
N ALA A 162 10.52 4.42 4.85
CA ALA A 162 9.99 3.15 5.37
C ALA A 162 9.51 2.22 4.24
N VAL A 163 8.68 2.72 3.31
CA VAL A 163 8.14 1.92 2.20
C VAL A 163 9.23 1.50 1.22
N CYS A 164 10.18 2.38 0.89
CA CYS A 164 11.33 2.02 0.07
C CYS A 164 12.26 1.02 0.78
N GLY A 165 12.47 1.17 2.09
CA GLY A 165 13.26 0.24 2.91
C GLY A 165 12.73 -1.19 2.85
N LEU A 166 11.41 -1.37 2.92
CA LEU A 166 10.78 -2.69 2.74
C LEU A 166 11.09 -3.30 1.36
N ARG A 167 11.09 -2.50 0.29
CA ARG A 167 11.47 -2.96 -1.06
C ARG A 167 12.95 -3.34 -1.14
N PHE A 168 13.83 -2.58 -0.50
CA PHE A 168 15.26 -2.87 -0.48
C PHE A 168 15.58 -4.18 0.26
N ILE A 169 14.91 -4.42 1.40
CA ILE A 169 14.98 -5.69 2.12
C ILE A 169 14.58 -6.83 1.19
N SER A 170 13.39 -6.74 0.58
CA SER A 170 12.87 -7.76 -0.34
C SER A 170 13.85 -8.07 -1.45
N PHE A 171 14.35 -7.05 -2.15
CA PHE A 171 15.33 -7.21 -3.23
C PHE A 171 16.61 -7.89 -2.75
N SER A 172 17.16 -7.44 -1.62
CA SER A 172 18.44 -7.96 -1.13
C SER A 172 18.35 -9.43 -0.70
N LEU A 173 17.22 -9.86 -0.15
CA LEU A 173 16.98 -11.25 0.24
C LEU A 173 16.74 -12.15 -0.97
N GLU A 174 15.94 -11.70 -1.93
CA GLU A 174 15.74 -12.37 -3.22
C GLU A 174 17.10 -12.63 -3.90
N HIS A 175 17.96 -11.60 -3.96
CA HIS A 175 19.28 -11.70 -4.56
C HIS A 175 20.21 -12.68 -3.81
N CYS A 176 20.09 -12.79 -2.48
CA CYS A 176 20.86 -13.74 -1.69
C CYS A 176 20.38 -15.19 -1.87
N TRP A 177 19.07 -15.40 -2.08
CA TRP A 177 18.49 -16.73 -2.22
C TRP A 177 18.54 -17.28 -3.65
N CYS A 178 18.67 -16.44 -4.67
CA CYS A 178 18.81 -16.91 -6.05
C CYS A 178 20.19 -17.57 -6.33
N PRO A 179 20.22 -18.74 -7.00
CA PRO A 179 21.47 -19.42 -7.32
C PRO A 179 22.37 -18.59 -8.26
N PRO A 180 23.70 -18.73 -8.15
CA PRO A 180 24.68 -17.94 -8.91
C PRO A 180 24.78 -18.27 -10.41
N ASP A 181 24.18 -19.38 -10.87
CA ASP A 181 24.36 -19.89 -12.24
C ASP A 181 23.65 -19.09 -13.35
N ARG A 182 22.87 -18.06 -13.01
CA ARG A 182 22.45 -17.05 -14.00
C ARG A 182 23.48 -15.92 -14.00
N GLY A 183 24.61 -16.17 -14.67
CA GLY A 183 25.74 -15.27 -14.87
C GLY A 183 25.41 -14.06 -15.75
N GLY A 184 24.53 -13.21 -15.26
CA GLY A 184 24.40 -11.83 -15.69
C GLY A 184 24.35 -11.00 -14.43
N VAL A 185 25.20 -9.96 -14.36
CA VAL A 185 24.87 -8.82 -13.51
C VAL A 185 23.45 -8.44 -13.92
N VAL A 186 22.46 -8.65 -13.05
CA VAL A 186 21.12 -8.10 -13.23
C VAL A 186 21.21 -6.73 -12.59
N PRO A 187 21.74 -5.71 -13.29
CA PRO A 187 22.36 -4.55 -12.67
C PRO A 187 21.30 -3.47 -12.63
N LEU A 188 20.53 -3.36 -11.55
CA LEU A 188 19.55 -2.27 -11.34
C LEU A 188 18.40 -2.17 -12.37
N CYS A 189 18.48 -2.78 -13.55
CA CYS A 189 17.47 -2.77 -14.60
C CYS A 189 16.25 -3.63 -14.23
N TRP A 190 16.31 -4.46 -13.18
CA TRP A 190 15.11 -5.08 -12.63
C TRP A 190 14.22 -4.09 -11.86
N LEU A 191 14.79 -2.97 -11.37
CA LEU A 191 14.01 -1.81 -10.92
C LEU A 191 13.47 -1.00 -12.11
N PHE A 192 13.98 -1.26 -13.31
CA PHE A 192 13.76 -0.51 -14.55
C PHE A 192 13.58 -1.46 -15.75
N SER A 193 12.46 -2.19 -15.76
CA SER A 193 11.77 -2.80 -16.92
C SER A 193 12.28 -4.07 -17.62
N GLU A 194 11.28 -4.85 -18.05
CA GLU A 194 11.24 -5.58 -19.33
C GLU A 194 9.82 -5.46 -19.94
N PRO A 195 9.60 -4.65 -21.00
CA PRO A 195 8.40 -4.71 -21.82
C PRO A 195 8.81 -5.13 -23.23
N SER A 196 9.43 -6.29 -23.40
CA SER A 196 9.79 -6.75 -24.74
C SER A 196 9.38 -8.20 -24.97
N LYS A 197 8.07 -8.39 -25.20
CA LYS A 197 7.45 -9.38 -26.11
C LYS A 197 5.92 -9.39 -25.98
N PHE A 198 5.25 -8.29 -26.32
CA PHE A 198 3.80 -8.33 -26.67
C PHE A 198 3.35 -7.04 -27.36
N LEU A 199 4.07 -6.60 -28.39
CA LEU A 199 3.71 -5.42 -29.16
C LEU A 199 3.54 -5.77 -30.64
N HIS A 200 2.56 -6.62 -30.91
CA HIS A 200 1.86 -6.59 -32.18
C HIS A 200 0.46 -7.15 -31.96
N ILE A 201 -0.55 -6.41 -32.44
CA ILE A 201 -1.99 -6.74 -32.53
C ILE A 201 -2.83 -6.22 -31.34
N HIS A 202 -3.87 -5.43 -31.69
CA HIS A 202 -4.92 -4.80 -30.87
C HIS A 202 -4.72 -3.35 -30.38
N THR A 203 -4.44 -2.41 -31.30
CA THR A 203 -4.36 -0.97 -30.98
C THR A 203 -5.63 -0.15 -31.26
N VAL A 204 -6.77 -0.74 -31.66
CA VAL A 204 -7.95 0.07 -32.05
C VAL A 204 -9.28 -0.33 -31.38
N CYS A 205 -9.43 -1.55 -30.82
CA CYS A 205 -10.72 -2.02 -30.29
C CYS A 205 -10.92 -1.90 -28.75
N VAL A 206 -9.95 -1.42 -27.96
CA VAL A 206 -9.91 -1.63 -26.48
C VAL A 206 -10.19 -0.36 -25.64
N TRP A 207 -10.37 0.81 -26.26
CA TRP A 207 -10.48 2.07 -25.51
C TRP A 207 -11.75 2.18 -24.67
N THR A 208 -12.88 1.69 -25.16
CA THR A 208 -14.15 1.71 -24.41
C THR A 208 -14.11 0.79 -23.19
N ASP A 209 -13.60 -0.43 -23.36
CA ASP A 209 -13.56 -1.43 -22.28
C ASP A 209 -12.53 -1.05 -21.20
N LEU A 210 -11.39 -0.47 -21.60
CA LEU A 210 -10.39 0.05 -20.67
C LEU A 210 -10.91 1.28 -19.91
N LEU A 211 -11.61 2.20 -20.57
CA LEU A 211 -12.21 3.37 -19.90
C LEU A 211 -13.33 2.96 -18.94
N LEU A 212 -14.13 1.95 -19.29
CA LEU A 212 -15.15 1.39 -18.41
C LEU A 212 -14.52 0.68 -17.20
N LEU A 213 -13.46 -0.09 -17.39
CA LEU A 213 -12.73 -0.75 -16.30
C LEU A 213 -12.09 0.29 -15.36
N LEU A 214 -11.44 1.31 -15.93
CA LEU A 214 -10.87 2.42 -15.17
C LEU A 214 -11.94 3.20 -14.41
N GLY A 215 -13.07 3.50 -15.07
CA GLY A 215 -14.21 4.15 -14.45
C GLY A 215 -14.77 3.34 -13.29
N ALA A 216 -14.87 2.01 -13.43
CA ALA A 216 -15.32 1.12 -12.36
C ALA A 216 -14.35 1.09 -11.17
N GLN A 217 -13.03 1.07 -11.42
CA GLN A 217 -12.02 1.10 -10.36
C GLN A 217 -11.98 2.47 -9.65
N ILE A 218 -12.06 3.58 -10.39
CA ILE A 218 -12.20 4.92 -9.81
C ILE A 218 -13.48 5.01 -8.99
N GLY A 219 -14.61 4.54 -9.51
CA GLY A 219 -15.88 4.50 -8.81
C GLY A 219 -15.82 3.68 -7.52
N ARG A 220 -15.10 2.55 -7.54
CA ARG A 220 -14.84 1.75 -6.33
C ARG A 220 -14.01 2.52 -5.31
N ILE A 221 -12.91 3.16 -5.71
CA ILE A 221 -12.07 3.95 -4.79
C ILE A 221 -12.87 5.12 -4.20
N LEU A 222 -13.66 5.82 -5.02
CA LEU A 222 -14.53 6.91 -4.57
C LEU A 222 -15.61 6.42 -3.59
N LEU A 223 -16.20 5.25 -3.83
CA LEU A 223 -17.15 4.65 -2.90
C LEU A 223 -16.51 4.40 -1.53
N TRP A 224 -15.32 3.78 -1.50
CA TRP A 224 -14.58 3.54 -0.26
C TRP A 224 -14.15 4.83 0.42
N TRP A 225 -13.76 5.85 -0.36
CA TRP A 225 -13.50 7.18 0.14
C TRP A 225 -14.71 7.76 0.86
N CYS A 226 -15.89 7.75 0.22
CA CYS A 226 -17.12 8.25 0.82
C CYS A 226 -17.49 7.49 2.10
N ILE A 227 -17.24 6.18 2.15
CA ILE A 227 -17.45 5.37 3.35
C ILE A 227 -16.50 5.82 4.47
N ALA A 228 -15.23 6.09 4.18
CA ALA A 228 -14.26 6.58 5.16
C ALA A 228 -14.68 7.95 5.75
N GLU A 229 -15.02 8.91 4.88
CA GLU A 229 -15.53 10.23 5.29
C GLU A 229 -16.79 10.11 6.15
N TYR A 230 -17.73 9.24 5.75
CA TYR A 230 -18.93 8.97 6.51
C TYR A 230 -18.61 8.43 7.92
N MET A 231 -17.68 7.48 8.04
CA MET A 231 -17.29 6.91 9.34
C MET A 231 -16.69 7.96 10.28
N ILE A 232 -15.83 8.86 9.77
CA ILE A 232 -15.23 9.93 10.57
C ILE A 232 -16.32 10.86 11.09
N HIS A 233 -17.16 11.39 10.19
CA HIS A 233 -18.12 12.44 10.52
C HIS A 233 -19.33 11.96 11.33
N VAL A 234 -19.71 10.69 11.20
CA VAL A 234 -20.89 10.16 11.90
C VAL A 234 -20.51 9.56 13.24
N MET A 235 -19.37 8.88 13.34
CA MET A 235 -19.04 8.08 14.53
C MET A 235 -18.10 8.79 15.49
N TYR A 236 -17.42 9.87 15.08
CA TYR A 236 -16.48 10.66 15.89
C TYR A 236 -15.43 9.79 16.61
N MET A 237 -15.02 8.69 15.98
CA MET A 237 -14.21 7.63 16.58
C MET A 237 -12.87 8.12 17.13
N HIS A 238 -12.19 9.03 16.42
CA HIS A 238 -10.89 9.58 16.84
C HIS A 238 -11.00 10.55 18.01
N SER A 239 -12.06 11.36 18.04
CA SER A 239 -12.37 12.27 19.16
C SER A 239 -12.69 11.51 20.45
N ILE A 240 -13.36 10.35 20.34
CA ILE A 240 -13.64 9.47 21.48
C ILE A 240 -12.37 8.74 21.92
N GLN A 241 -11.57 8.22 20.98
CA GLN A 241 -10.33 7.48 21.27
C GLN A 241 -9.27 8.33 21.96
N SER A 242 -9.12 9.60 21.56
CA SER A 242 -8.10 10.50 22.09
C SER A 242 -8.37 10.96 23.53
N ASN A 243 -9.58 10.75 24.05
CA ASN A 243 -9.97 11.22 25.37
C ASN A 243 -10.31 10.05 26.30
N GLU A 244 -9.42 9.81 27.26
CA GLU A 244 -9.53 8.74 28.25
C GLU A 244 -10.83 8.80 29.06
N THR A 245 -11.37 10.00 29.29
CA THR A 245 -12.62 10.18 30.07
C THR A 245 -13.81 9.56 29.34
N TYR A 246 -13.90 9.72 28.01
CA TYR A 246 -14.97 9.10 27.25
C TYR A 246 -14.83 7.58 27.21
N LEU A 247 -13.61 7.07 27.06
CA LEU A 247 -13.35 5.63 27.05
C LEU A 247 -13.80 4.94 28.34
N GLN A 248 -13.67 5.60 29.50
CA GLN A 248 -14.10 5.06 30.79
C GLN A 248 -15.62 5.04 30.98
N ILE A 249 -16.33 5.96 30.32
CA ILE A 249 -17.80 6.13 30.46
C ILE A 249 -18.56 5.35 29.37
N LEU A 250 -17.88 4.93 28.30
CA LEU A 250 -18.49 4.23 27.18
C LEU A 250 -19.14 2.90 27.61
N PRO A 251 -20.39 2.62 27.21
CA PRO A 251 -20.99 1.31 27.47
C PRO A 251 -20.24 0.21 26.67
N PRO A 252 -20.17 -1.05 27.17
CA PRO A 252 -19.38 -2.11 26.53
C PRO A 252 -19.73 -2.36 25.05
N TRP A 253 -21.01 -2.25 24.69
CA TRP A 253 -21.46 -2.37 23.30
C TRP A 253 -20.96 -1.23 22.41
N ALA A 254 -20.92 0.01 22.91
CA ALA A 254 -20.35 1.13 22.17
C ALA A 254 -18.82 1.02 22.08
N LEU A 255 -18.17 0.48 23.12
CA LEU A 255 -16.73 0.23 23.11
C LEU A 255 -16.36 -0.82 22.04
N GLY A 256 -17.15 -1.89 21.93
CA GLY A 256 -17.02 -2.85 20.82
C GLY A 256 -17.24 -2.19 19.47
N GLY A 257 -18.25 -1.31 19.35
CA GLY A 257 -18.48 -0.50 18.15
C GLY A 257 -17.30 0.40 17.80
N LEU A 258 -16.66 1.00 18.80
CA LEU A 258 -15.48 1.88 18.62
C LEU A 258 -14.28 1.09 18.11
N ALA A 259 -13.99 -0.06 18.73
CA ALA A 259 -12.92 -0.94 18.29
C ALA A 259 -13.13 -1.41 16.83
N LEU A 260 -14.35 -1.85 16.49
CA LEU A 260 -14.69 -2.24 15.13
C LEU A 260 -14.58 -1.07 14.14
N ALA A 261 -15.02 0.12 14.53
CA ALA A 261 -14.96 1.31 13.69
C ALA A 261 -13.51 1.69 13.37
N LEU A 262 -12.63 1.68 14.38
CA LEU A 262 -11.21 1.99 14.22
C LEU A 262 -10.49 0.98 13.32
N VAL A 263 -10.73 -0.32 13.52
CA VAL A 263 -10.12 -1.37 12.68
C VAL A 263 -10.64 -1.30 11.25
N GLN A 264 -11.94 -1.12 11.07
CA GLN A 264 -12.54 -1.02 9.74
C GLN A 264 -12.08 0.26 9.03
N PHE A 265 -11.99 1.39 9.74
CA PHE A 265 -11.47 2.63 9.19
C PHE A 265 -10.01 2.49 8.76
N PHE A 266 -9.17 1.86 9.60
CA PHE A 266 -7.78 1.54 9.25
C PHE A 266 -7.73 0.74 7.95
N TYR A 267 -8.55 -0.31 7.82
CA TYR A 267 -8.62 -1.10 6.58
C TYR A 267 -9.02 -0.26 5.36
N VAL A 268 -10.11 0.51 5.45
CA VAL A 268 -10.61 1.34 4.34
C VAL A 268 -9.58 2.40 3.94
N LYS A 269 -8.90 3.01 4.93
CA LYS A 269 -7.83 3.99 4.70
C LYS A 269 -6.75 3.45 3.76
N TYR A 270 -6.19 2.28 4.07
CA TYR A 270 -5.15 1.68 3.21
C TYR A 270 -5.68 1.15 1.89
N LEU A 271 -6.95 0.71 1.84
CA LEU A 271 -7.59 0.32 0.59
C LEU A 271 -7.63 1.49 -0.40
N VAL A 272 -7.99 2.68 0.07
CA VAL A 272 -8.00 3.90 -0.74
C VAL A 272 -6.57 4.31 -1.13
N LEU A 273 -5.64 4.33 -0.17
CA LEU A 273 -4.25 4.75 -0.40
C LEU A 273 -3.51 3.88 -1.42
N PHE A 274 -3.62 2.56 -1.30
CA PHE A 274 -2.97 1.63 -2.23
C PHE A 274 -3.78 1.35 -3.50
N GLY A 275 -5.05 1.75 -3.53
CA GLY A 275 -5.91 1.61 -4.71
C GLY A 275 -5.40 2.41 -5.91
N LEU A 276 -5.04 3.68 -5.73
CA LEU A 276 -4.57 4.55 -6.82
C LEU A 276 -3.25 4.06 -7.46
N PRO A 277 -2.18 3.73 -6.72
CA PRO A 277 -0.97 3.15 -7.29
C PRO A 277 -1.23 1.81 -8.00
N SER A 278 -2.12 0.97 -7.47
CA SER A 278 -2.50 -0.32 -8.07
C SER A 278 -3.18 -0.13 -9.43
N MET A 279 -4.07 0.86 -9.56
CA MET A 279 -4.66 1.23 -10.85
C MET A 279 -3.61 1.68 -11.87
N LEU A 280 -2.63 2.48 -11.44
CA LEU A 280 -1.56 2.95 -12.33
C LEU A 280 -0.64 1.81 -12.79
N ALA A 281 -0.30 0.89 -11.89
CA ALA A 281 0.45 -0.32 -12.22
C ALA A 281 -0.28 -1.15 -13.29
N THR A 282 -1.59 -1.34 -13.11
CA THR A 282 -2.44 -2.06 -14.07
C THR A 282 -2.45 -1.36 -15.44
N LEU A 283 -2.44 -0.02 -15.47
CA LEU A 283 -2.33 0.74 -16.72
C LEU A 283 -1.02 0.51 -17.46
N ASP A 284 0.06 0.34 -16.71
CA ASP A 284 1.38 0.00 -17.26
C ASP A 284 1.54 -1.47 -17.64
N LYS A 285 0.48 -2.29 -17.46
CA LYS A 285 0.45 -3.75 -17.63
C LYS A 285 1.35 -4.49 -16.63
N LEU A 286 1.51 -3.91 -15.44
CA LEU A 286 2.11 -4.58 -14.30
C LEU A 286 0.99 -5.22 -13.48
N ASP A 287 1.21 -6.43 -12.97
CA ASP A 287 0.26 -7.10 -12.06
C ASP A 287 0.53 -6.65 -10.63
N PRO A 288 -0.27 -5.73 -10.05
CA PRO A 288 -0.10 -5.37 -8.64
C PRO A 288 -0.52 -6.56 -7.75
N PRO A 289 -0.01 -6.65 -6.51
CA PRO A 289 -0.53 -7.59 -5.53
C PRO A 289 -2.04 -7.40 -5.36
N SER A 290 -2.78 -8.49 -5.12
CA SER A 290 -4.22 -8.47 -4.94
C SER A 290 -4.61 -7.86 -3.58
N PHE A 291 -4.56 -6.52 -3.47
CA PHE A 291 -4.97 -5.77 -2.27
C PHE A 291 -6.49 -5.69 -2.11
N LEU A 292 -7.24 -5.91 -3.19
CA LEU A 292 -8.70 -5.81 -3.22
C LEU A 292 -9.30 -7.21 -3.19
N PRO A 293 -10.44 -7.45 -2.50
CA PRO A 293 -11.23 -8.64 -2.78
C PRO A 293 -11.63 -8.56 -4.25
N VAL A 294 -11.00 -9.41 -5.04
CA VAL A 294 -11.30 -9.64 -6.44
C VAL A 294 -12.56 -10.49 -6.43
N SER A 295 -13.63 -10.01 -7.08
CA SER A 295 -14.72 -10.90 -7.49
C SER A 295 -14.08 -12.00 -8.33
N ALA A 296 -14.06 -13.22 -7.81
CA ALA A 296 -13.46 -14.37 -8.45
C ALA A 296 -13.94 -14.49 -9.91
N SER A 297 -13.09 -14.08 -10.84
CA SER A 297 -13.20 -14.38 -12.26
C SER A 297 -11.83 -14.20 -12.86
N CYS A 298 -11.10 -15.33 -12.82
CA CYS A 298 -9.98 -15.77 -13.66
C CYS A 298 -8.95 -16.52 -12.80
N THR A 299 -9.38 -17.66 -12.25
CA THR A 299 -8.47 -18.74 -11.88
C THR A 299 -7.94 -19.38 -13.16
N VAL A 300 -6.75 -18.98 -13.60
CA VAL A 300 -5.94 -19.83 -14.47
C VAL A 300 -5.08 -20.67 -13.53
N SER A 301 -5.51 -21.93 -13.32
CA SER A 301 -4.65 -22.95 -12.72
C SER A 301 -3.52 -23.25 -13.70
N GLN A 302 -2.28 -23.24 -13.22
CA GLN A 302 -1.16 -23.88 -13.90
C GLN A 302 -0.53 -24.88 -12.95
N GLU A 303 -0.78 -26.16 -13.21
CA GLU A 303 -0.03 -27.27 -12.62
C GLU A 303 1.44 -27.18 -13.07
N CYS A 304 2.35 -26.94 -12.13
CA CYS A 304 3.78 -27.19 -12.34
C CYS A 304 4.13 -28.52 -11.67
N GLY A 305 4.28 -29.55 -12.50
CA GLY A 305 4.75 -30.87 -12.06
C GLY A 305 6.19 -30.85 -11.57
N GLY A 306 6.45 -31.63 -10.52
CA GLY A 306 7.77 -32.21 -10.26
C GLY A 306 8.51 -31.72 -9.00
N LYS A 307 8.37 -32.50 -7.92
CA LYS A 307 9.19 -32.59 -6.70
C LYS A 307 9.16 -31.42 -5.70
N ILE A 308 8.32 -31.63 -4.69
CA ILE A 308 8.36 -30.97 -3.38
C ILE A 308 9.63 -31.46 -2.66
N ILE A 309 10.61 -30.58 -2.47
CA ILE A 309 11.62 -30.75 -1.43
C ILE A 309 11.11 -29.94 -0.23
N PRO A 310 10.76 -30.57 0.90
CA PRO A 310 10.27 -29.83 2.06
C PRO A 310 11.42 -28.97 2.62
N PRO A 311 11.16 -27.71 3.00
CA PRO A 311 12.13 -26.94 3.75
C PRO A 311 12.39 -27.65 5.10
N PRO A 312 13.65 -27.75 5.56
CA PRO A 312 13.93 -28.22 6.89
C PRO A 312 13.62 -27.05 7.81
N PHE A 313 12.41 -26.93 8.34
CA PHE A 313 12.10 -26.34 9.65
C PHE A 313 10.57 -26.30 9.81
N ASN A 314 10.07 -27.19 10.66
CA ASN A 314 8.73 -27.12 11.24
C ASN A 314 8.70 -25.96 12.24
N THR A 315 8.21 -24.80 11.81
CA THR A 315 7.66 -23.79 12.72
C THR A 315 6.39 -23.23 12.09
N ALA A 316 5.26 -23.67 12.63
CA ALA A 316 3.99 -22.98 12.49
C ALA A 316 4.11 -21.65 13.22
N GLU A 317 4.41 -20.54 12.52
CA GLU A 317 4.36 -19.21 13.15
C GLU A 317 4.23 -18.08 12.10
N ILE A 318 3.16 -17.31 12.31
CA ILE A 318 2.99 -15.88 12.00
C ILE A 318 2.77 -15.49 10.52
N ASN A 319 1.47 -15.32 10.24
CA ASN A 319 0.84 -14.72 9.07
C ASN A 319 1.09 -13.19 8.98
N THR A 320 2.35 -12.74 8.91
CA THR A 320 2.68 -11.31 8.76
C THR A 320 3.47 -11.03 7.49
N GLY A 321 2.89 -10.24 6.58
CA GLY A 321 3.60 -9.22 5.80
C GLY A 321 4.57 -9.65 4.68
N LEU A 322 5.14 -10.85 4.73
CA LEU A 322 6.21 -11.27 3.82
C LEU A 322 5.71 -11.99 2.56
N TYR A 323 4.47 -12.49 2.56
CA TYR A 323 3.85 -13.04 1.34
C TYR A 323 3.47 -11.97 0.30
N TRP A 324 3.49 -10.67 0.67
CA TRP A 324 3.21 -9.55 -0.24
C TRP A 324 4.15 -9.47 -1.45
N PHE A 325 5.35 -10.07 -1.37
CA PHE A 325 6.37 -10.02 -2.42
C PHE A 325 6.63 -11.35 -3.12
N ARG A 326 5.98 -12.45 -2.70
CA ARG A 326 6.26 -13.79 -3.22
C ARG A 326 5.54 -14.13 -4.54
N CYS A 327 4.68 -13.25 -5.05
CA CYS A 327 3.69 -13.59 -6.07
C CYS A 327 3.88 -12.90 -7.43
N GLN A 328 5.12 -12.68 -7.89
CA GLN A 328 5.37 -12.22 -9.28
C GLN A 328 6.30 -13.14 -10.10
N HIS A 329 6.73 -14.28 -9.53
CA HIS A 329 7.72 -15.17 -10.16
C HIS A 329 7.14 -16.49 -10.73
N SER A 330 5.82 -16.60 -10.92
CA SER A 330 5.22 -17.82 -11.54
C SER A 330 4.99 -17.71 -13.05
N LEU A 331 5.31 -16.60 -13.69
CA LEU A 331 5.07 -16.38 -15.13
C LEU A 331 6.30 -16.62 -16.03
N THR A 332 7.43 -17.08 -15.48
CA THR A 332 8.65 -17.38 -16.25
C THR A 332 9.17 -18.80 -16.06
N CYS A 333 8.29 -19.73 -15.66
CA CYS A 333 8.53 -21.16 -15.86
C CYS A 333 7.97 -21.58 -17.23
N GLN A 334 8.71 -21.23 -18.28
CA GLN A 334 8.82 -22.05 -19.49
C GLN A 334 10.20 -21.86 -20.11
#